data_AF-A0A392RB92-F1
#
_entry.id   AF-A0A392RB92-F1
#
_cell.length_a   1.000
_cell.length_b   1.000
_cell.length_c   1.000
_cell.angle_alpha   90.00
_cell.angle_beta   90.00
_cell.angle_gamma   90.00
#
_symmetry.space_group_name_H-M   'P 1'
#
loop_
_entity.id
_entity.type
_entity.pdbx_description
1 polymer ?
#
loop_
_entity_poly.entity_id
_entity_poly.type
_entity_poly.pdbx_seq_one_letter_code
_entity_poly.pdbx_strand_id
1 'polypeptide(L)'
;MFAGSKHVQVTATTLFGIRQGYNENLREYLARFSEATIKVSNPNQEMFVAAFHNGLKAGQFNESLAQKPAVTMQEVMKRAECYIKGEESNAEKRSRDSR
;
A
#
# COMPACT_ATOMS: atom_id res chain seq x y z
N MET A 1 -6.22 -10.09 37.11
CA MET A 1 -5.00 -9.26 37.02
C MET A 1 -4.48 -9.40 35.60
N PHE A 2 -4.50 -8.35 34.78
CA PHE A 2 -3.83 -8.38 33.47
C PHE A 2 -2.54 -7.58 33.60
N ALA A 3 -1.48 -8.28 33.98
CA ALA A 3 -0.13 -7.73 34.07
C ALA A 3 0.32 -7.29 32.68
N GLY A 4 0.81 -6.06 32.63
CA GLY A 4 1.28 -5.42 31.42
C GLY A 4 2.49 -6.13 30.83
N SER A 5 2.46 -6.29 29.52
CA SER A 5 3.64 -6.26 28.68
C SER A 5 3.21 -5.58 27.39
N LYS A 6 3.07 -4.26 27.44
CA LYS A 6 2.88 -3.41 26.26
C LYS A 6 4.22 -3.29 25.52
N HIS A 7 4.86 -4.41 25.21
CA HIS A 7 5.62 -4.44 23.98
C HIS A 7 4.56 -4.44 22.90
N VAL A 8 4.10 -3.24 22.53
CA VAL A 8 3.54 -3.03 21.20
C VAL A 8 4.73 -3.29 20.28
N GLN A 9 5.01 -4.58 20.03
CA GLN A 9 5.48 -4.98 18.72
C GLN A 9 4.60 -4.17 17.78
N VAL A 10 5.17 -3.34 16.92
CA VAL A 10 4.39 -2.69 15.87
C VAL A 10 3.86 -3.85 15.05
N THR A 11 2.70 -4.33 15.45
CA THR A 11 2.13 -5.60 15.04
C THR A 11 1.34 -5.25 13.81
N ALA A 12 1.39 -6.08 12.78
CA ALA A 12 0.28 -6.33 11.86
C ALA A 12 -0.88 -5.32 11.89
N THR A 13 -1.65 -5.38 12.97
CA THR A 13 -2.80 -4.56 13.32
C THR A 13 -2.61 -3.05 13.11
N THR A 14 -1.44 -2.49 13.43
CA THR A 14 -1.16 -1.06 13.23
C THR A 14 -1.10 -0.72 11.74
N LEU A 15 -0.55 -1.61 10.89
CA LEU A 15 -0.50 -1.41 9.44
C LEU A 15 -1.90 -1.46 8.81
N PHE A 16 -2.74 -2.39 9.27
CA PHE A 16 -4.13 -2.48 8.82
C PHE A 16 -4.97 -1.26 9.24
N GLY A 17 -4.53 -0.52 10.26
CA GLY A 17 -5.12 0.76 10.64
C GLY A 17 -4.74 1.92 9.71
N ILE A 18 -3.68 1.78 8.90
CA ILE A 18 -3.25 2.80 7.95
C ILE A 18 -4.13 2.69 6.73
N ARG A 19 -5.06 3.63 6.61
CA ARG A 19 -5.95 3.75 5.45
C ARG A 19 -5.65 5.03 4.70
N GLN A 20 -5.77 4.95 3.39
CA GLN A 20 -5.67 6.09 2.51
C GLN A 20 -6.88 6.99 2.71
N GLY A 21 -6.62 8.24 3.10
CA GLY A 21 -7.66 9.25 3.25
C GLY A 21 -8.32 9.58 1.90
N TYR A 22 -9.58 10.04 1.92
CA TYR A 22 -10.28 10.42 0.68
C TYR A 22 -9.55 11.54 -0.08
N ASN A 23 -9.06 12.53 0.67
CA ASN A 23 -8.26 13.67 0.18
C ASN A 23 -6.74 13.37 0.16
N GLU A 24 -6.33 12.15 0.49
CA GLU A 24 -4.94 11.76 0.53
C GLU A 24 -4.50 11.14 -0.80
N ASN A 25 -3.40 11.67 -1.35
CA ASN A 25 -2.80 11.15 -2.56
C ASN A 25 -1.97 9.89 -2.26
N LEU A 26 -1.77 9.05 -3.28
CA LEU A 26 -1.05 7.78 -3.13
C LEU A 26 0.36 7.97 -2.55
N ARG A 27 1.04 9.07 -2.91
CA ARG A 27 2.37 9.42 -2.40
C ARG A 27 2.39 9.63 -0.88
N GLU A 28 1.42 10.39 -0.36
CA GLU A 28 1.28 10.68 1.07
C GLU A 28 0.98 9.40 1.84
N TYR A 29 0.02 8.61 1.36
CA TYR A 29 -0.31 7.30 1.93
C TYR A 29 0.91 6.37 1.95
N LEU A 30 1.64 6.30 0.83
CA LEU A 30 2.80 5.43 0.71
C LEU A 30 3.96 5.85 1.62
N ALA A 31 4.18 7.15 1.80
CA ALA A 31 5.17 7.65 2.75
C ALA A 31 4.82 7.21 4.19
N ARG A 32 3.56 7.38 4.62
CA ARG A 32 3.09 6.93 5.94
C ARG A 32 3.19 5.42 6.10
N PHE A 33 2.78 4.67 5.08
CA PHE A 33 2.83 3.22 5.11
C PHE A 33 4.27 2.70 5.13
N SER A 34 5.16 3.27 4.32
CA SER A 34 6.59 2.94 4.30
C SER A 34 7.23 3.17 5.66
N GLU A 35 6.98 4.33 6.28
CA GLU A 35 7.49 4.61 7.63
C GLU A 35 6.99 3.59 8.66
N ALA A 36 5.73 3.18 8.56
CA ALA A 36 5.19 2.13 9.41
C ALA A 36 5.85 0.76 9.15
N THR A 37 6.15 0.41 7.89
CA THR A 37 6.86 -0.84 7.57
C THR A 37 8.29 -0.87 8.12
N ILE A 38 8.99 0.27 8.16
CA ILE A 38 10.33 0.39 8.74
C ILE A 38 10.31 0.15 10.26
N LYS A 39 9.22 0.56 10.94
CA LYS A 39 9.04 0.38 12.39
C LYS A 39 8.67 -1.06 12.78
N VAL A 40 8.34 -1.92 11.82
CA VAL A 40 7.94 -3.30 12.07
C VAL A 40 9.19 -4.18 12.12
N SER A 41 9.45 -4.77 13.29
CA SER A 41 10.61 -5.67 13.49
C SER A 41 10.49 -7.01 12.75
N ASN A 42 9.30 -7.39 12.29
CA ASN A 42 9.03 -8.64 11.56
C ASN A 42 8.56 -8.35 10.13
N PRO A 43 9.45 -8.32 9.14
CA PRO A 43 9.10 -7.95 7.77
C PRO A 43 8.33 -9.07 7.06
N ASN A 44 7.06 -9.27 7.40
CA ASN A 44 6.21 -10.21 6.69
C ASN A 44 5.62 -9.55 5.43
N GLN A 45 6.21 -9.85 4.27
CA GLN A 45 5.88 -9.20 3.00
C GLN A 45 4.41 -9.40 2.60
N GLU A 46 3.87 -10.60 2.79
CA GLU A 46 2.46 -10.90 2.47
C GLU A 46 1.49 -10.07 3.32
N MET A 47 1.82 -9.87 4.59
CA MET A 47 1.04 -9.01 5.48
C MET A 47 1.10 -7.55 5.08
N PHE A 48 2.27 -7.04 4.67
CA PHE A 48 2.38 -5.68 4.18
C PHE A 48 1.51 -5.49 2.93
N VAL A 49 1.55 -6.43 1.99
CA VAL A 49 0.70 -6.41 0.80
C VAL A 49 -0.78 -6.42 1.19
N ALA A 50 -1.20 -7.33 2.08
CA ALA A 50 -2.59 -7.41 2.52
C ALA A 50 -3.08 -6.14 3.25
N ALA A 51 -2.26 -5.59 4.15
CA ALA A 51 -2.58 -4.35 4.86
C ALA A 51 -2.64 -3.17 3.90
N PHE A 52 -1.72 -3.10 2.95
CA PHE A 52 -1.68 -2.06 1.94
C PHE A 52 -2.93 -2.11 1.04
N HIS A 53 -3.32 -3.30 0.57
CA HIS A 53 -4.55 -3.51 -0.19
C HIS A 53 -5.80 -3.16 0.61
N ASN A 54 -5.85 -3.47 1.91
CA ASN A 54 -6.99 -3.11 2.76
C ASN A 54 -7.08 -1.60 3.00
N GLY A 55 -5.92 -0.93 3.09
CA GLY A 55 -5.82 0.49 3.34
C GLY A 55 -6.00 1.36 2.10
N LEU A 56 -5.76 0.82 0.90
CA LEU A 56 -5.97 1.55 -0.35
C LEU A 56 -7.44 1.88 -0.57
N LYS A 57 -7.69 3.10 -1.06
CA LYS A 57 -9.02 3.45 -1.58
C LYS A 57 -9.22 2.84 -2.96
N ALA A 58 -10.48 2.59 -3.32
CA ALA A 58 -10.83 2.23 -4.69
C ALA A 58 -10.37 3.33 -5.65
N GLY A 59 -9.66 2.94 -6.71
CA GLY A 59 -9.11 3.84 -7.70
C GLY A 59 -8.16 3.11 -8.65
N GLN A 60 -7.68 3.84 -9.65
CA GLN A 60 -6.85 3.33 -10.76
C GLN A 60 -5.64 2.50 -10.29
N PHE A 61 -5.00 2.92 -9.19
CA PHE A 61 -3.86 2.18 -8.65
C PHE A 61 -4.27 0.85 -8.00
N ASN A 62 -5.38 0.82 -7.25
CA ASN A 62 -5.90 -0.41 -6.66
C ASN A 62 -6.36 -1.39 -7.75
N GLU A 63 -6.99 -0.90 -8.81
CA GLU A 63 -7.34 -1.71 -9.99
C GLU A 63 -6.10 -2.29 -10.68
N SER A 64 -5.05 -1.48 -10.86
CA SER A 64 -3.77 -1.94 -11.44
C SER A 64 -3.11 -3.04 -10.59
N LEU A 65 -3.19 -2.93 -9.26
CA LEU A 65 -2.73 -3.97 -8.34
C LEU A 65 -3.62 -5.22 -8.34
N ALA A 66 -4.93 -5.07 -8.57
CA ALA A 66 -5.83 -6.21 -8.72
C ALA A 66 -5.57 -6.97 -10.04
N GLN A 67 -5.30 -6.26 -11.13
CA GLN A 67 -4.96 -6.87 -12.43
C GLN A 67 -3.62 -7.62 -12.37
N LYS A 68 -2.64 -7.05 -11.64
CA LYS A 68 -1.36 -7.70 -11.42
C LYS A 68 -1.09 -7.72 -9.91
N PRO A 69 -1.41 -8.80 -9.19
CA PRO A 69 -1.13 -8.86 -7.76
C PRO A 69 0.37 -8.70 -7.51
N ALA A 70 0.73 -7.91 -6.50
CA ALA A 70 2.10 -7.80 -6.04
C ALA A 70 2.31 -8.80 -4.90
N VAL A 71 3.44 -9.51 -4.91
CA VAL A 71 3.77 -10.51 -3.88
C VAL A 71 4.57 -9.89 -2.73
N THR A 72 5.26 -8.78 -2.99
CA THR A 72 6.18 -8.15 -2.03
C THR A 72 5.92 -6.65 -1.89
N MET A 73 6.25 -6.10 -0.72
CA MET A 73 6.12 -4.66 -0.47
C MET A 73 6.98 -3.82 -1.42
N GLN A 74 8.17 -4.31 -1.80
CA GLN A 74 9.02 -3.61 -2.76
C GLN A 74 8.37 -3.49 -4.14
N GLU A 75 7.68 -4.53 -4.60
CA GLU A 75 6.95 -4.50 -5.87
C GLU A 75 5.79 -3.48 -5.81
N VAL A 76 5.07 -3.44 -4.68
CA VAL A 76 4.03 -2.43 -4.42
C VAL A 76 4.62 -1.01 -4.44
N MET A 77 5.71 -0.78 -3.69
CA MET A 77 6.37 0.53 -3.63
C MET A 77 6.86 0.98 -5.00
N LYS A 78 7.58 0.11 -5.71
CA LYS A 78 8.10 0.40 -7.04
C LYS A 78 6.98 0.74 -8.02
N ARG A 79 5.85 0.03 -7.96
CA ARG A 79 4.69 0.33 -8.82
C ARG A 79 3.99 1.60 -8.42
N ALA A 80 3.83 1.88 -7.13
CA ALA A 80 3.24 3.11 -6.67
C ALA A 80 4.12 4.31 -7.03
N GLU A 81 5.44 4.23 -6.85
CA GLU A 81 6.39 5.26 -7.31
C GLU A 81 6.36 5.42 -8.83
N CYS A 82 6.33 4.31 -9.59
CA CYS A 82 6.19 4.34 -11.03
C CYS A 82 4.81 4.87 -11.47
N TYR A 83 3.76 4.66 -10.68
CA TYR A 83 2.43 5.20 -10.91
C TYR A 83 2.40 6.70 -10.61
N ILE A 84 2.99 7.15 -9.50
CA ILE A 84 3.13 8.57 -9.18
C ILE A 84 3.99 9.29 -10.24
N LYS A 85 5.07 8.67 -10.70
CA LYS A 85 5.97 9.19 -11.74
C LYS A 85 5.40 9.03 -13.16
N GLY A 86 4.53 8.04 -13.35
CA GLY A 86 3.96 7.62 -14.63
C GLY A 86 2.52 8.03 -14.85
N GLU A 87 1.81 8.57 -13.87
CA GLU A 87 0.56 9.31 -14.06
C GLU A 87 0.78 10.56 -14.93
N GLU A 88 2.03 11.03 -15.05
CA GLU A 88 2.42 12.00 -16.08
C GLU A 88 2.50 11.41 -17.49
N SER A 89 2.53 10.08 -17.67
CA SER A 89 2.79 9.42 -18.96
C SER A 89 1.75 8.38 -19.41
N ASN A 90 0.88 7.85 -18.55
CA ASN A 90 0.00 6.71 -18.89
C ASN A 90 -1.50 6.92 -18.65
N ALA A 91 -1.96 8.14 -18.32
CA ALA A 91 -3.37 8.49 -18.53
C ALA A 91 -3.82 8.30 -20.00
N GLU A 92 -2.86 8.14 -20.92
CA GLU A 92 -3.06 7.93 -22.36
C GLU A 92 -3.46 6.49 -22.79
N LYS A 93 -3.41 5.47 -21.93
CA LYS A 93 -3.72 4.08 -22.37
C LYS A 93 -5.04 3.53 -21.83
N ARG A 94 -6.06 4.37 -21.80
CA ARG A 94 -7.46 3.93 -21.72
C ARG A 94 -8.06 3.52 -23.07
N SER A 95 -7.26 3.30 -24.12
CA SER A 95 -7.79 2.94 -25.44
C SER A 95 -6.86 1.97 -26.19
N ARG A 96 -7.05 0.67 -25.93
CA ARG A 96 -6.66 -0.51 -26.73
C ARG A 96 -6.84 -1.69 -25.76
N ASP A 97 -7.93 -2.44 -25.71
CA ASP A 97 -8.67 -2.98 -26.83
C ASP A 97 -10.04 -3.43 -26.28
N SER A 98 -11.04 -2.58 -26.47
CA SER A 98 -12.42 -3.02 -26.62
C SER A 98 -12.74 -2.73 -28.08
N ARG A 99 -12.44 -3.66 -28.98
CA ARG A 99 -13.15 -3.77 -30.26
C ARG A 99 -13.04 -5.17 -30.86
#